data_AF-A0A3S1KF17-F1
#
_entry.id   AF-A0A3S1KF17-F1
#
_cell.length_a   1.000
_cell.length_b   1.000
_cell.length_c   1.000
_cell.angle_alpha   90.00
_cell.angle_beta   90.00
_cell.angle_gamma   90.00
#
_symmetry.space_group_name_H-M   'P 1'
#
loop_
_entity.id
_entity.type
_entity.pdbx_description
1 polymer ?
#
loop_
_entity_poly.entity_id
_entity_poly.type
_entity_poly.pdbx_seq_one_letter_code
_entity_poly.pdbx_strand_id
1 'polypeptide(L)' 'MSDQWTIASALRLANGCISDARTLAASGSRNAAYLSQQAIEQIIRALATSEAIHIERHDAHQLDKIVRRFPDDHAEKRR' A
#
# COMPACT_ATOMS: atom_id res chain seq x y z
N MET A 1 -14.65 14.06 4.57
CA MET A 1 -14.00 13.77 5.87
C MET A 1 -13.58 12.33 5.99
N SER A 2 -14.44 11.33 5.73
CA SER A 2 -14.10 9.91 5.82
C SER A 2 -12.80 9.53 5.08
N ASP A 3 -12.61 10.00 3.85
CA ASP A 3 -11.47 9.61 3.02
C ASP A 3 -10.13 10.11 3.55
N GLN A 4 -10.07 11.32 4.10
CA GLN A 4 -8.85 11.86 4.71
C GLN A 4 -8.40 11.02 5.91
N TRP A 5 -9.34 10.55 6.74
CA TRP A 5 -9.04 9.66 7.85
C TRP A 5 -8.59 8.29 7.37
N THR A 6 -9.21 7.76 6.32
CA THR A 6 -8.80 6.50 5.67
C THR A 6 -7.38 6.61 5.13
N ILE A 7 -7.05 7.68 4.40
CA ILE A 7 -5.71 7.96 3.88
C ILE A 7 -4.70 8.03 5.02
N ALA A 8 -4.97 8.85 6.04
CA ALA A 8 -4.06 9.02 7.18
C ALA A 8 -3.86 7.70 7.95
N SER A 9 -4.90 6.87 8.06
CA SER A 9 -4.82 5.56 8.70
C SER A 9 -3.94 4.59 7.91
N ALA A 10 -4.16 4.50 6.59
CA ALA A 10 -3.36 3.66 5.72
C ALA A 10 -1.88 4.07 5.73
N LEU A 11 -1.57 5.38 5.65
CA LEU A 11 -0.19 5.86 5.73
C LEU A 11 0.47 5.56 7.09
N ARG A 12 -0.29 5.62 8.20
CA ARG A 12 0.22 5.24 9.53
C ARG A 12 0.55 3.75 9.58
N LEU A 13 -0.31 2.89 9.06
CA LEU A 13 -0.08 1.45 8.99
C LEU A 13 1.13 1.13 8.10
N ALA A 14 1.24 1.78 6.94
CA ALA A 14 2.39 1.64 6.05
C ALA A 14 3.70 1.95 6.78
N ASN A 15 3.76 3.08 7.50
CA ASN A 15 4.96 3.46 8.25
C ASN A 15 5.34 2.43 9.33
N GLY A 16 4.34 1.89 10.04
CA GLY A 16 4.56 0.78 10.99
C GLY A 16 5.16 -0.45 10.32
N CYS A 17 4.55 -0.90 9.21
CA CYS A 17 5.05 -2.04 8.44
C CYS A 17 6.48 -1.84 7.95
N ILE A 18 6.84 -0.65 7.45
CA ILE A 18 8.22 -0.36 7.00
C ILE A 18 9.20 -0.38 8.19
N SER A 19 8.81 0.19 9.33
CA SER A 19 9.63 0.17 10.55
C SER A 19 9.93 -1.25 10.99
N ASP A 20 8.91 -2.10 11.05
CA ASP A 20 9.04 -3.50 11.47
C ASP A 20 9.80 -4.33 10.41
N ALA A 21 9.56 -4.08 9.11
CA ALA A 21 10.30 -4.71 8.03
C ALA A 21 11.81 -4.44 8.15
N ARG A 22 12.21 -3.21 8.51
CA ARG A 22 13.62 -2.86 8.75
C ARG A 22 14.21 -3.67 9.91
N THR A 23 13.48 -3.79 11.03
CA THR A 23 13.90 -4.60 12.18
C THR A 23 14.06 -6.08 11.81
N LEU A 24 13.13 -6.63 11.02
CA LEU A 24 13.18 -8.03 10.58
C LEU A 24 14.26 -8.29 9.54
N ALA A 25 14.53 -7.33 8.65
CA ALA A 25 15.61 -7.45 7.69
C ALA A 25 16.97 -7.51 8.40
N ALA A 26 17.16 -6.68 9.43
CA ALA A 26 18.37 -6.67 10.24
C ALA A 26 18.62 -8.00 10.98
N SER A 27 17.55 -8.75 11.30
CA SER A 27 17.66 -10.09 11.90
C SER A 27 17.72 -11.24 10.89
N GLY A 28 17.74 -10.95 9.58
CA GLY A 28 17.73 -11.96 8.52
C GLY A 28 16.41 -12.69 8.35
N SER A 29 15.31 -12.16 8.93
CA SER A 29 14.00 -12.79 8.87
C SER A 29 13.34 -12.57 7.50
N ARG A 30 12.86 -13.66 6.90
CA ARG A 30 12.09 -13.63 5.64
C ARG A 30 10.77 -12.84 5.77
N ASN A 31 10.27 -12.66 6.99
CA ASN A 31 9.07 -11.88 7.26
C ASN A 31 9.24 -10.38 6.94
N ALA A 32 10.48 -9.91 6.80
CA ALA A 32 10.75 -8.55 6.30
C ALA A 32 10.09 -8.31 4.93
N ALA A 33 10.17 -9.28 4.01
CA ALA A 33 9.57 -9.16 2.69
C ALA A 33 8.03 -9.06 2.76
N TYR A 34 7.41 -9.84 3.65
CA TYR A 34 5.97 -9.78 3.89
C TYR A 34 5.55 -8.39 4.41
N LEU A 35 6.26 -7.85 5.40
CA LEU A 35 5.93 -6.51 5.92
C LEU A 35 6.20 -5.40 4.91
N SER A 36 7.23 -5.54 4.06
CA SER A 36 7.44 -4.63 2.92
C SER A 36 6.27 -4.67 1.93
N GLN A 37 5.73 -5.85 1.61
CA GLN A 37 4.53 -5.97 0.79
C GLN A 37 3.33 -5.28 1.45
N GLN A 38 3.09 -5.53 2.74
CA GLN A 38 1.99 -4.92 3.47
C GLN A 38 2.09 -3.39 3.50
N ALA A 39 3.29 -2.84 3.64
CA ALA A 39 3.51 -1.40 3.55
C ALA A 39 3.09 -0.83 2.19
N ILE A 40 3.51 -1.49 1.10
CA ILE A 40 3.16 -1.09 -0.27
C ILE A 40 1.64 -1.16 -0.48
N GLU A 41 0.98 -2.19 0.03
CA GLU A 41 -0.49 -2.29 -0.05
C GLU A 41 -1.18 -1.09 0.60
N GLN A 42 -0.73 -0.69 1.79
CA GLN A 42 -1.33 0.46 2.47
C GLN A 42 -1.06 1.78 1.74
N ILE A 43 0.13 1.96 1.14
CA ILE A 43 0.44 3.13 0.32
C ILE A 43 -0.48 3.19 -0.91
N ILE A 44 -0.63 2.08 -1.62
CA ILE A 44 -1.49 2.00 -2.81
C ILE A 44 -2.96 2.26 -2.45
N ARG A 45 -3.44 1.75 -1.31
CA ARG A 45 -4.80 2.06 -0.81
C ARG A 45 -4.99 3.54 -0.52
N ALA A 46 -3.98 4.19 0.07
CA ALA A 46 -4.03 5.62 0.34
C ALA A 46 -4.13 6.43 -0.97
N LEU A 47 -3.31 6.10 -1.97
CA LEU A 47 -3.34 6.73 -3.29
C LEU A 47 -4.70 6.51 -3.98
N ALA A 48 -5.16 5.27 -4.07
CA ALA A 48 -6.45 4.94 -4.67
C ALA A 48 -7.61 5.68 -3.98
N THR A 49 -7.59 5.78 -2.66
CA THR A 49 -8.59 6.55 -1.91
C THR A 49 -8.51 8.05 -2.22
N SER A 50 -7.30 8.61 -2.36
CA SER A 50 -7.10 10.02 -2.71
C SER A 50 -7.59 10.38 -4.11
N GLU A 51 -7.58 9.40 -5.02
CA GLU A 51 -8.02 9.53 -6.42
C GLU A 51 -9.45 9.03 -6.65
N ALA A 52 -10.19 8.70 -5.58
CA ALA A 52 -11.52 8.10 -5.65
C ALA A 52 -11.61 6.80 -6.49
N ILE A 53 -10.51 6.06 -6.59
CA ILE A 53 -10.44 4.75 -7.21
C ILE A 53 -11.01 3.71 -6.24
N HIS A 54 -12.17 3.15 -6.58
CA HIS A 54 -12.78 2.11 -5.77
C HIS A 54 -11.97 0.81 -5.85
N ILE A 55 -11.60 0.25 -4.70
CA ILE A 55 -10.99 -1.08 -4.59
C ILE A 55 -12.03 -2.05 -4.05
N GLU A 56 -12.36 -3.06 -4.85
CA GLU A 56 -13.25 -4.13 -4.43
C GLU A 56 -12.66 -4.91 -3.27
N ARG A 57 -13.48 -5.31 -2.29
CA ARG A 57 -13.01 -6.03 -1.09
C ARG A 57 -12.29 -7.34 -1.41
N HIS A 58 -12.64 -8.00 -2.51
CA HIS A 58 -11.98 -9.24 -2.96
C HIS A 58 -10.61 -9.01 -3.63
N ASP A 59 -10.34 -7.78 -4.10
CA ASP A 59 -9.07 -7.38 -4.73
C ASP A 59 -8.13 -6.69 -3.72
N ALA A 60 -8.55 -6.55 -2.46
CA ALA A 60 -7.90 -5.71 -1.48
C ALA A 60 -6.43 -6.10 -1.18
N HIS A 61 -6.07 -7.38 -1.38
CA HIS A 61 -4.70 -7.90 -1.22
C HIS A 61 -3.98 -8.19 -2.55
N GLN A 62 -4.58 -7.82 -3.69
CA GLN A 62 -4.06 -8.10 -5.03
C GLN A 62 -3.46 -6.81 -5.61
N LEU A 63 -2.21 -6.53 -5.21
CA LEU A 63 -1.49 -5.30 -5.55
C LEU A 63 -1.48 -5.02 -7.05
N ASP A 64 -1.24 -6.06 -7.85
CA ASP A 64 -1.20 -5.98 -9.31
C ASP A 64 -2.55 -5.52 -9.90
N LYS A 65 -3.66 -6.03 -9.35
CA LYS A 65 -5.00 -5.63 -9.77
C LYS A 65 -5.34 -4.21 -9.37
N ILE A 66 -4.95 -3.79 -8.17
CA ILE A 66 -5.21 -2.43 -7.71
C ILE A 66 -4.40 -1.43 -8.55
N VAL A 67 -3.11 -1.69 -8.78
CA VAL A 67 -2.27 -0.83 -9.63
C VAL A 67 -2.84 -0.70 -11.03
N ARG A 68 -3.38 -1.78 -11.63
CA ARG A 68 -4.01 -1.70 -12.96
C ARG A 68 -5.19 -0.72 -13.03
N ARG A 69 -5.86 -0.40 -11.93
CA ARG A 69 -7.00 0.53 -11.89
C ARG A 69 -6.58 2.01 -11.96
N PHE A 70 -5.33 2.36 -11.68
CA PHE A 70 -4.84 3.73 -11.83
C PHE A 70 -4.84 4.14 -13.32
N PRO A 71 -4.93 5.43 -13.67
CA PRO A 71 -4.74 5.90 -15.05
C PRO A 71 -3.39 5.45 -15.63
N ASP A 72 -3.30 5.13 -16.92
CA ASP A 72 -2.04 4.61 -17.51
C ASP A 72 -0.92 5.66 -17.57
N ASP A 73 -1.27 6.94 -17.51
CA ASP A 73 -0.34 8.08 -17.42
C ASP A 73 0.09 8.40 -15.98
N HIS A 74 -0.30 7.59 -14.99
CA HIS A 74 0.12 7.74 -13.60
C HIS A 74 1.63 7.55 -13.45
N ALA A 75 2.30 8.40 -12.65
CA ALA A 75 3.76 8.41 -12.57
C ALA A 75 4.34 7.08 -12.08
N GLU A 76 3.66 6.43 -11.15
CA GLU A 76 3.98 5.16 -10.51
C GLU A 76 3.73 3.95 -11.42
N LYS A 77 3.01 4.12 -12.54
CA LYS A 77 2.87 3.10 -13.60
C LYS A 77 3.95 3.22 -14.69
N ARG A 78 4.57 4.39 -14.84
CA ARG A 78 5.63 4.60 -15.83
C ARG A 78 6.92 3.91 -15.34
N ARG A 79 7.47 3.03 -16.19
CA ARG A 79 8.74 2.32 -15.94
C ARG A 79 9.93 3.24 -16.07
#